data_AF-A0A5M6D470-F1
#
_entry.id   AF-A0A5M6D470-F1
#
_cell.length_a   1.000
_cell.length_b   1.000
_cell.length_c   1.000
_cell.angle_alpha   90.00
_cell.angle_beta   90.00
_cell.angle_gamma   90.00
#
_symmetry.space_group_name_H-M   'P 1'
#
loop_
_entity.id
_entity.type
_entity.pdbx_description
1 polymer ?
#
loop_
_entity_poly.entity_id
_entity_poly.type
_entity_poly.pdbx_seq_one_letter_code
_entity_poly.pdbx_strand_id
1 'polypeptide(L)'
;MTTRPETQSKHDSNHNMPGTSRESETNTPSRLMPTEGIWARRVAFAAAMYLVALPAAGDSKAIAETNVQVERRTPAEASPAFTFSRVPAPSATDAGNLATPMLVRGMQDRNGGRAFVLQDGALPSHQDQPDANFFLAGNAPGRLLFDFGKPIELRQINSYSWHTDSRADQRYEIFIPTGDLKPSEARETSAASTLDSRWESITVVDSRTEDASATQVGASVTSSDGGVIATTQYVLLAIKPTDAGKRFCQTFFSEIDFVDGQTHPAAPQNAPEKCIDHLVINEQFTIHFDTTEVPALRPWVQTTLMPACQKWYPRIVSSLPSKGFAPPTDFRIVFRDGMRGVAYTSGQNIYCAGDWYQANLETEATGSVVHELVHVVQQYGLAGDRRPPGWLVEGIADHIRWYQFEPPENRRRINWERADFDDAYFPSATFLDYIVQNMDPDAIRQINADCRHGRYRENYWQLRYGKSAEAIWAEARKAAQPAD
;
A
#
# COMPACT_ATOMS: atom_id res chain seq x y z
N MET A 1 -12.99 42.27 -32.61
CA MET A 1 -13.60 41.41 -33.66
C MET A 1 -12.50 40.57 -34.30
N THR A 2 -12.86 39.42 -34.87
CA THR A 2 -12.06 38.56 -35.80
C THR A 2 -10.64 38.15 -35.35
N THR A 3 -10.34 36.93 -34.86
CA THR A 3 -10.43 35.54 -35.39
C THR A 3 -9.23 35.03 -36.20
N ARG A 4 -8.52 34.03 -35.62
CA ARG A 4 -7.79 32.90 -36.27
C ARG A 4 -6.53 33.21 -37.11
N PRO A 5 -5.66 32.22 -37.44
CA PRO A 5 -5.82 30.75 -37.32
C PRO A 5 -4.73 29.96 -36.56
N GLU A 6 -4.99 28.66 -36.39
CA GLU A 6 -4.04 27.60 -36.00
C GLU A 6 -3.23 27.13 -37.23
N THR A 7 -1.98 26.67 -37.04
CA THR A 7 -1.45 25.45 -37.71
C THR A 7 -0.09 24.99 -37.14
N GLN A 8 -0.01 23.69 -36.85
CA GLN A 8 1.12 22.74 -37.01
C GLN A 8 2.59 23.21 -36.90
N SER A 9 3.33 22.51 -36.03
CA SER A 9 4.79 22.37 -36.11
C SER A 9 5.16 20.96 -36.62
N LYS A 10 6.12 20.88 -37.55
CA LYS A 10 6.80 19.64 -37.98
C LYS A 10 8.12 19.51 -37.23
N HIS A 11 8.65 18.30 -37.10
CA HIS A 11 10.06 18.09 -37.41
C HIS A 11 10.38 16.64 -37.80
N ASP A 12 10.93 16.49 -39.01
CA ASP A 12 11.64 15.30 -39.46
C ASP A 12 13.07 15.30 -38.91
N SER A 13 13.67 14.12 -38.68
CA SER A 13 14.76 13.62 -39.56
C SER A 13 15.40 12.33 -39.05
N ASN A 14 15.85 11.51 -40.00
CA ASN A 14 16.34 10.14 -39.85
C ASN A 14 17.81 10.07 -40.30
N HIS A 15 18.65 9.18 -39.75
CA HIS A 15 19.88 8.66 -40.40
C HIS A 15 20.17 7.23 -39.85
N ASN A 16 19.94 6.15 -40.61
CA ASN A 16 20.79 5.50 -41.65
C ASN A 16 21.76 4.42 -41.05
N MET A 17 21.41 3.12 -41.04
CA MET A 17 21.70 2.06 -42.06
C MET A 17 23.06 1.34 -41.87
N PRO A 18 23.36 0.17 -42.51
CA PRO A 18 22.53 -0.78 -43.29
C PRO A 18 22.21 -2.08 -42.48
N GLY A 19 21.77 -3.26 -42.95
CA GLY A 19 21.37 -3.88 -44.25
C GLY A 19 21.61 -5.42 -44.16
N THR A 20 20.81 -6.32 -44.76
CA THR A 20 20.91 -6.81 -46.16
C THR A 20 19.66 -7.59 -46.64
N SER A 21 19.33 -7.48 -47.94
CA SER A 21 18.71 -8.46 -48.90
C SER A 21 18.02 -9.77 -48.42
N ARG A 22 16.96 -10.31 -49.04
CA ARG A 22 16.52 -10.24 -50.47
C ARG A 22 15.11 -10.90 -50.69
N GLU A 23 14.42 -10.54 -51.79
CA GLU A 23 13.56 -11.35 -52.73
C GLU A 23 12.68 -12.54 -52.20
N SER A 24 11.47 -12.86 -52.72
CA SER A 24 10.62 -12.34 -53.82
C SER A 24 9.19 -12.96 -53.80
N GLU A 25 8.21 -12.30 -54.45
CA GLU A 25 7.12 -12.85 -55.34
C GLU A 25 6.24 -14.08 -54.95
N THR A 26 4.97 -14.30 -55.36
CA THR A 26 3.93 -13.55 -56.14
C THR A 26 2.52 -14.18 -55.98
N ASN A 27 1.47 -13.38 -56.28
CA ASN A 27 0.16 -13.72 -56.92
C ASN A 27 -0.85 -14.79 -56.40
N THR A 28 -2.02 -14.23 -56.01
CA THR A 28 -3.45 -14.61 -56.23
C THR A 28 -3.83 -14.92 -57.72
N PRO A 29 -5.10 -15.17 -58.18
CA PRO A 29 -6.45 -15.21 -57.54
C PRO A 29 -7.54 -16.25 -58.02
N SER A 30 -8.61 -16.44 -57.21
CA SER A 30 -10.05 -16.60 -57.62
C SER A 30 -10.52 -17.90 -58.37
N ARG A 31 -11.82 -18.25 -58.62
CA ARG A 31 -13.15 -17.54 -58.61
C ARG A 31 -14.36 -18.55 -58.68
N LEU A 32 -15.56 -18.22 -58.12
CA LEU A 32 -16.98 -18.66 -58.42
C LEU A 32 -17.37 -20.18 -58.30
N MET A 33 -18.47 -20.65 -57.65
CA MET A 33 -19.95 -20.37 -57.67
C MET A 33 -20.73 -21.06 -58.83
N PRO A 34 -22.08 -21.29 -58.76
CA PRO A 34 -22.91 -22.07 -57.81
C PRO A 34 -23.99 -22.95 -58.55
N THR A 35 -24.99 -23.56 -57.87
CA THR A 35 -26.46 -23.61 -58.24
C THR A 35 -27.31 -24.57 -57.36
N GLU A 36 -28.51 -24.12 -56.95
CA GLU A 36 -29.87 -24.75 -56.98
C GLU A 36 -30.07 -26.27 -56.66
N GLY A 37 -31.11 -26.74 -55.95
CA GLY A 37 -32.22 -26.08 -55.23
C GLY A 37 -33.32 -27.07 -54.75
N ILE A 38 -34.05 -26.71 -53.67
CA ILE A 38 -35.45 -27.08 -53.28
C ILE A 38 -35.82 -28.59 -53.10
N TRP A 39 -36.32 -28.97 -51.91
CA TRP A 39 -37.70 -29.49 -51.64
C TRP A 39 -37.85 -29.93 -50.17
N ALA A 40 -38.98 -29.59 -49.54
CA ALA A 40 -39.23 -29.83 -48.12
C ALA A 40 -39.89 -31.19 -47.83
N ARG A 41 -39.55 -31.82 -46.70
CA ARG A 41 -40.40 -32.79 -45.99
C ARG A 41 -40.01 -32.91 -44.52
N ARG A 42 -41.00 -32.71 -43.63
CA ARG A 42 -40.87 -33.02 -42.20
C ARG A 42 -40.99 -34.53 -42.00
N VAL A 43 -40.01 -35.15 -41.33
CA VAL A 43 -40.16 -36.44 -40.66
C VAL A 43 -39.47 -36.33 -39.31
N ALA A 44 -40.21 -36.54 -38.23
CA ALA A 44 -39.64 -36.63 -36.90
C ALA A 44 -38.94 -37.98 -36.74
N PHE A 45 -37.66 -37.98 -36.37
CA PHE A 45 -36.96 -39.17 -35.93
C PHE A 45 -36.60 -39.01 -34.46
N ALA A 46 -37.14 -39.90 -33.62
CA ALA A 46 -36.71 -40.03 -32.24
C ALA A 46 -35.32 -40.67 -32.23
N ALA A 47 -34.30 -39.90 -31.87
CA ALA A 47 -32.97 -40.42 -31.59
C ALA A 47 -32.88 -40.81 -30.12
N ALA A 48 -32.91 -42.11 -29.82
CA ALA A 48 -32.60 -42.61 -28.50
C ALA A 48 -31.12 -42.31 -28.19
N MET A 49 -30.86 -41.42 -27.22
CA MET A 49 -29.50 -41.22 -26.72
C MET A 49 -29.06 -42.46 -25.94
N TYR A 50 -28.02 -43.12 -26.43
CA TYR A 50 -27.22 -44.04 -25.63
C TYR A 50 -26.63 -43.27 -24.44
N LEU A 51 -27.08 -43.55 -23.22
CA LEU A 51 -26.31 -43.22 -22.02
C LEU A 51 -25.06 -44.11 -22.01
N VAL A 52 -23.97 -43.58 -22.55
CA VAL A 52 -22.64 -44.03 -22.15
C VAL A 52 -22.43 -43.48 -20.75
N ALA A 53 -22.49 -44.36 -19.75
CA ALA A 53 -22.09 -44.02 -18.39
C ALA A 53 -20.59 -43.69 -18.41
N LEU A 54 -20.26 -42.41 -18.47
CA LEU A 54 -18.95 -41.90 -18.09
C LEU A 54 -18.69 -42.32 -16.64
N PRO A 55 -17.46 -42.73 -16.28
CA PRO A 55 -17.12 -42.94 -14.88
C PRO A 55 -17.39 -41.63 -14.13
N ALA A 56 -18.02 -41.73 -12.95
CA ALA A 56 -18.43 -40.56 -12.18
C ALA A 56 -17.23 -39.61 -12.00
N ALA A 57 -17.43 -38.33 -12.30
CA ALA A 57 -16.57 -37.30 -11.78
C ALA A 57 -16.53 -37.45 -10.25
N GLY A 58 -15.34 -37.39 -9.65
CA GLY A 58 -15.18 -37.54 -8.20
C GLY A 58 -16.06 -36.54 -7.47
N ASP A 59 -16.60 -36.96 -6.30
CA ASP A 59 -17.65 -36.27 -5.55
C ASP A 59 -17.47 -34.75 -5.51
N SER A 60 -18.17 -34.03 -6.40
CA SER A 60 -18.25 -32.58 -6.34
C SER A 60 -19.05 -32.23 -5.09
N LYS A 61 -18.36 -31.79 -4.04
CA LYS A 61 -18.98 -31.28 -2.81
C LYS A 61 -19.97 -30.19 -3.21
N ALA A 62 -21.26 -30.48 -3.10
CA ALA A 62 -22.30 -29.56 -3.54
C ALA A 62 -22.19 -28.24 -2.76
N ILE A 63 -22.05 -27.13 -3.48
CA ILE A 63 -22.13 -25.78 -2.92
C ILE A 63 -23.61 -25.42 -2.81
N ALA A 64 -24.05 -24.98 -1.64
CA ALA A 64 -25.42 -24.51 -1.47
C ALA A 64 -25.62 -23.13 -2.12
N GLU A 65 -26.82 -22.87 -2.65
CA GLU A 65 -27.22 -21.53 -3.09
C GLU A 65 -27.12 -20.56 -1.91
N THR A 66 -26.54 -19.37 -2.11
CA THR A 66 -26.27 -18.42 -1.02
C THR A 66 -27.11 -17.15 -1.10
N ASN A 67 -27.37 -16.57 0.06
CA ASN A 67 -27.96 -15.25 0.22
C ASN A 67 -26.91 -14.27 0.79
N VAL A 68 -26.98 -13.00 0.35
CA VAL A 68 -26.09 -11.93 0.80
C VAL A 68 -26.91 -10.82 1.46
N GLN A 69 -26.79 -10.71 2.78
CA GLN A 69 -27.41 -9.64 3.57
C GLN A 69 -26.38 -8.54 3.84
N VAL A 70 -26.71 -7.30 3.50
CA VAL A 70 -25.90 -6.11 3.81
C VAL A 70 -26.65 -5.21 4.78
N GLU A 71 -25.93 -4.62 5.72
CA GLU A 71 -26.37 -3.51 6.56
C GLU A 71 -25.32 -2.40 6.64
N ARG A 72 -25.81 -1.22 6.98
CA ARG A 72 -25.08 0.04 6.97
C ARG A 72 -25.45 0.86 8.20
N ARG A 73 -24.50 1.62 8.73
CA ARG A 73 -24.68 2.58 9.81
C ARG A 73 -24.12 3.94 9.40
N THR A 74 -24.91 4.99 9.62
CA THR A 74 -24.46 6.37 9.50
C THR A 74 -23.43 6.69 10.60
N PRO A 75 -22.62 7.77 10.46
CA PRO A 75 -21.71 8.24 11.51
C PRO A 75 -22.33 8.41 12.90
N ALA A 76 -23.64 8.65 12.99
CA ALA A 76 -24.36 8.82 14.25
C ALA A 76 -24.81 7.50 14.90
N GLU A 77 -24.88 6.41 14.12
CA GLU A 77 -25.27 5.07 14.58
C GLU A 77 -24.07 4.12 14.70
N ALA A 78 -22.97 4.41 13.99
CA ALA A 78 -21.78 3.59 13.95
C ALA A 78 -21.09 3.54 15.33
N SER A 79 -20.59 2.37 15.72
CA SER A 79 -19.94 2.20 17.02
C SER A 79 -18.82 1.14 16.98
N PRO A 80 -17.86 1.17 17.93
CA PRO A 80 -16.82 0.14 18.04
C PRO A 80 -17.35 -1.29 18.28
N ALA A 81 -18.62 -1.44 18.65
CA ALA A 81 -19.27 -2.72 18.88
C ALA A 81 -19.92 -3.32 17.60
N PHE A 82 -19.81 -2.65 16.44
CA PHE A 82 -20.28 -3.13 15.12
C PHE A 82 -21.68 -3.78 15.18
N THR A 83 -22.64 -3.09 15.79
CA THR A 83 -23.98 -3.64 16.04
C THR A 83 -24.90 -3.44 14.84
N PHE A 84 -25.34 -4.55 14.25
CA PHE A 84 -26.32 -4.60 13.16
C PHE A 84 -27.61 -5.32 13.61
N SER A 85 -28.67 -5.26 12.79
CA SER A 85 -30.00 -5.77 13.15
C SER A 85 -30.33 -7.15 12.55
N ARG A 86 -29.58 -7.58 11.54
CA ARG A 86 -29.73 -8.82 10.75
C ARG A 86 -28.36 -9.45 10.44
N VAL A 87 -27.33 -8.64 10.23
CA VAL A 87 -25.93 -9.10 10.25
C VAL A 87 -25.52 -9.31 11.72
N PRO A 88 -24.82 -10.41 12.08
CA PRO A 88 -24.28 -10.55 13.43
C PRO A 88 -23.25 -9.46 13.78
N ALA A 89 -22.94 -9.36 15.07
CA ALA A 89 -21.75 -8.61 15.50
C ALA A 89 -20.49 -9.49 15.29
N PRO A 90 -19.31 -8.88 15.11
CA PRO A 90 -18.04 -9.60 14.95
C PRO A 90 -17.74 -10.53 16.13
N SER A 91 -17.03 -11.63 15.86
CA SER A 91 -16.83 -12.71 16.81
C SER A 91 -15.34 -12.96 17.10
N ALA A 92 -14.97 -12.90 18.38
CA ALA A 92 -13.63 -13.31 18.82
C ALA A 92 -13.46 -14.84 18.93
N THR A 93 -14.44 -15.65 18.49
CA THR A 93 -14.52 -17.10 18.82
C THR A 93 -15.04 -18.03 17.70
N ASP A 94 -14.97 -17.63 16.43
CA ASP A 94 -15.39 -18.45 15.27
C ASP A 94 -14.21 -19.11 14.54
N ALA A 95 -14.48 -19.82 13.45
CA ALA A 95 -13.49 -20.62 12.73
C ALA A 95 -12.42 -19.76 12.02
N GLY A 96 -12.59 -18.43 11.95
CA GLY A 96 -11.52 -17.50 11.59
C GLY A 96 -10.28 -17.66 12.46
N ASN A 97 -10.43 -18.02 13.74
CA ASN A 97 -9.32 -18.32 14.66
C ASN A 97 -8.51 -19.58 14.29
N LEU A 98 -8.99 -20.42 13.37
CA LEU A 98 -8.24 -21.53 12.80
C LEU A 98 -7.45 -21.13 11.55
N ALA A 99 -7.81 -20.00 10.93
CA ALA A 99 -7.30 -19.62 9.62
C ALA A 99 -5.93 -18.95 9.69
N THR A 100 -5.13 -19.18 8.65
CA THR A 100 -3.98 -18.34 8.32
C THR A 100 -4.35 -17.44 7.13
N PRO A 101 -4.57 -16.13 7.33
CA PRO A 101 -4.94 -15.20 6.27
C PRO A 101 -3.69 -14.73 5.49
N MET A 102 -3.71 -14.86 4.17
CA MET A 102 -2.56 -14.62 3.29
C MET A 102 -2.93 -13.72 2.11
N LEU A 103 -2.22 -12.60 1.94
CA LEU A 103 -2.29 -11.81 0.71
C LEU A 103 -1.51 -12.52 -0.41
N VAL A 104 -2.22 -13.30 -1.21
CA VAL A 104 -1.65 -14.11 -2.31
C VAL A 104 -1.59 -13.34 -3.63
N ARG A 105 -2.35 -12.24 -3.79
CA ARG A 105 -2.27 -11.36 -4.96
C ARG A 105 -2.62 -9.91 -4.62
N GLY A 106 -1.93 -8.96 -5.24
CA GLY A 106 -2.10 -7.53 -4.98
C GLY A 106 -1.01 -6.99 -4.06
N MET A 107 -1.16 -5.75 -3.60
CA MET A 107 -0.23 -5.10 -2.68
C MET A 107 -1.03 -4.53 -1.51
N GLN A 108 -0.66 -4.85 -0.27
CA GLN A 108 -1.24 -4.25 0.92
C GLN A 108 -0.88 -2.76 0.98
N ASP A 109 -1.76 -1.90 1.47
CA ASP A 109 -1.36 -0.53 1.80
C ASP A 109 -0.47 -0.52 3.05
N ARG A 110 0.58 0.28 2.96
CA ARG A 110 1.64 0.41 3.94
C ARG A 110 1.18 0.97 5.30
N ASN A 111 0.06 1.71 5.30
CA ASN A 111 -0.55 2.25 6.51
C ASN A 111 -1.51 1.25 7.17
N GLY A 112 -1.99 0.24 6.43
CA GLY A 112 -2.97 -0.73 6.90
C GLY A 112 -2.42 -1.78 7.87
N GLY A 113 -3.31 -2.33 8.68
CA GLY A 113 -3.08 -3.57 9.44
C GLY A 113 -2.74 -4.74 8.50
N ARG A 114 -1.92 -5.68 8.99
CA ARG A 114 -1.59 -6.92 8.27
C ARG A 114 -2.82 -7.84 8.22
N ALA A 115 -2.81 -8.85 7.35
CA ALA A 115 -3.98 -9.72 7.13
C ALA A 115 -4.51 -10.43 8.40
N PHE A 116 -3.71 -10.54 9.48
CA PHE A 116 -4.17 -11.08 10.76
C PHE A 116 -5.20 -10.20 11.49
N VAL A 117 -5.25 -8.88 11.23
CA VAL A 117 -6.26 -7.99 11.88
C VAL A 117 -7.68 -8.33 11.47
N LEU A 118 -7.83 -9.11 10.40
CA LEU A 118 -9.12 -9.62 9.95
C LEU A 118 -9.71 -10.68 10.90
N GLN A 119 -8.94 -11.17 11.87
CA GLN A 119 -9.22 -12.37 12.68
C GLN A 119 -8.58 -12.29 14.08
N ASP A 120 -8.34 -11.09 14.61
CA ASP A 120 -7.74 -10.88 15.94
C ASP A 120 -8.73 -10.46 17.02
N GLY A 121 -10.03 -10.30 16.68
CA GLY A 121 -11.06 -9.81 17.58
C GLY A 121 -10.86 -8.35 18.01
N ALA A 122 -9.91 -7.61 17.43
CA ALA A 122 -9.55 -6.26 17.82
C ALA A 122 -10.18 -5.22 16.87
N LEU A 123 -11.46 -4.93 17.10
CA LEU A 123 -12.23 -3.99 16.28
C LEU A 123 -11.69 -2.54 16.35
N PRO A 124 -11.74 -1.78 15.24
CA PRO A 124 -11.38 -0.37 15.24
C PRO A 124 -12.32 0.46 16.12
N SER A 125 -11.72 1.42 16.82
CA SER A 125 -12.41 2.29 17.80
C SER A 125 -13.06 3.53 17.18
N HIS A 126 -12.71 3.83 15.93
CA HIS A 126 -13.22 4.96 15.16
C HIS A 126 -13.11 4.68 13.65
N GLN A 127 -13.81 5.49 12.85
CA GLN A 127 -13.72 5.44 11.39
C GLN A 127 -12.33 5.92 10.92
N ASP A 128 -11.82 5.30 9.86
CA ASP A 128 -10.46 5.57 9.34
C ASP A 128 -9.38 5.40 10.43
N GLN A 129 -9.32 4.16 10.98
CA GLN A 129 -8.22 3.71 11.83
C GLN A 129 -7.35 2.69 11.05
N PRO A 130 -6.34 3.11 10.27
CA PRO A 130 -5.61 2.22 9.37
C PRO A 130 -4.92 1.03 10.06
N ASP A 131 -4.38 1.18 11.27
CA ASP A 131 -3.63 0.11 11.92
C ASP A 131 -4.49 -1.06 12.42
N ALA A 132 -5.80 -0.83 12.58
CA ALA A 132 -6.82 -1.83 12.95
C ALA A 132 -7.69 -2.26 11.74
N ASN A 133 -7.24 -2.05 10.51
CA ASN A 133 -7.96 -2.45 9.29
C ASN A 133 -7.01 -2.91 8.20
N PHE A 134 -7.33 -4.01 7.53
CA PHE A 134 -6.63 -4.43 6.32
C PHE A 134 -7.20 -3.73 5.08
N PHE A 135 -6.32 -3.19 4.23
CA PHE A 135 -6.71 -2.70 2.90
C PHE A 135 -5.56 -2.79 1.89
N LEU A 136 -5.91 -2.84 0.61
CA LEU A 136 -4.96 -2.85 -0.50
C LEU A 136 -4.48 -1.44 -0.86
N ALA A 137 -3.34 -1.35 -1.53
CA ALA A 137 -2.75 -0.12 -2.03
C ALA A 137 -3.30 0.26 -3.42
N GLY A 138 -3.57 1.55 -3.62
CA GLY A 138 -4.02 2.08 -4.92
C GLY A 138 -5.36 1.50 -5.37
N ASN A 139 -5.55 1.28 -6.68
CA ASN A 139 -6.81 0.80 -7.27
C ASN A 139 -6.73 -0.60 -7.92
N ALA A 140 -5.63 -1.33 -7.71
CA ALA A 140 -5.49 -2.68 -8.24
C ALA A 140 -6.32 -3.70 -7.43
N PRO A 141 -6.93 -4.72 -8.07
CA PRO A 141 -7.59 -5.81 -7.34
C PRO A 141 -6.55 -6.70 -6.64
N GLY A 142 -6.99 -7.42 -5.61
CA GLY A 142 -6.16 -8.37 -4.86
C GLY A 142 -6.90 -9.64 -4.50
N ARG A 143 -6.23 -10.58 -3.84
CA ARG A 143 -6.84 -11.80 -3.29
C ARG A 143 -6.28 -12.16 -1.92
N LEU A 144 -7.18 -12.43 -0.97
CA LEU A 144 -6.86 -12.98 0.35
C LEU A 144 -7.24 -14.46 0.39
N LEU A 145 -6.29 -15.34 0.68
CA LEU A 145 -6.50 -16.76 0.92
C LEU A 145 -6.52 -17.02 2.42
N PHE A 146 -7.57 -17.70 2.91
CA PHE A 146 -7.71 -18.19 4.27
C PHE A 146 -7.53 -19.70 4.24
N ASP A 147 -6.52 -20.22 4.94
CA ASP A 147 -6.26 -21.66 5.12
C ASP A 147 -6.58 -22.05 6.56
N PHE A 148 -7.67 -22.81 6.78
CA PHE A 148 -8.12 -23.26 8.11
C PHE A 148 -7.27 -24.43 8.67
N GLY A 149 -6.25 -24.90 7.93
CA GLY A 149 -5.39 -26.04 8.30
C GLY A 149 -6.09 -27.41 8.28
N LYS A 150 -7.42 -27.44 8.25
CA LYS A 150 -8.31 -28.60 8.15
C LYS A 150 -9.63 -28.18 7.48
N PRO A 151 -10.42 -29.11 6.91
CA PRO A 151 -11.76 -28.80 6.45
C PRO A 151 -12.70 -28.37 7.61
N ILE A 152 -13.51 -27.34 7.35
CA ILE A 152 -14.61 -26.87 8.23
C ILE A 152 -15.96 -27.00 7.50
N GLU A 153 -17.05 -27.10 8.25
CA GLU A 153 -18.42 -27.00 7.72
C GLU A 153 -18.84 -25.52 7.63
N LEU A 154 -18.39 -24.81 6.60
CA LEU A 154 -18.65 -23.38 6.45
C LEU A 154 -20.16 -23.11 6.27
N ARG A 155 -20.79 -22.43 7.23
CA ARG A 155 -22.23 -22.11 7.24
C ARG A 155 -22.52 -20.65 6.94
N GLN A 156 -21.62 -19.76 7.34
CA GLN A 156 -21.77 -18.32 7.17
C GLN A 156 -20.41 -17.62 7.16
N ILE A 157 -20.32 -16.52 6.39
CA ILE A 157 -19.17 -15.61 6.37
C ILE A 157 -19.71 -14.22 6.70
N ASN A 158 -19.14 -13.55 7.69
CA ASN A 158 -19.43 -12.14 7.96
C ASN A 158 -18.21 -11.29 7.65
N SER A 159 -18.41 -10.04 7.28
CA SER A 159 -17.32 -9.11 6.98
C SER A 159 -17.71 -7.68 7.32
N TYR A 160 -16.75 -6.97 7.91
CA TYR A 160 -17.00 -5.68 8.52
C TYR A 160 -16.02 -4.64 8.01
N SER A 161 -16.47 -3.39 7.92
CA SER A 161 -15.64 -2.27 7.45
C SER A 161 -16.08 -0.94 8.04
N TRP A 162 -15.12 -0.05 8.31
CA TRP A 162 -15.42 1.30 8.85
C TRP A 162 -14.46 2.38 8.30
N HIS A 163 -14.99 3.28 7.48
CA HIS A 163 -14.26 4.42 6.93
C HIS A 163 -15.18 5.63 6.68
N THR A 164 -14.60 6.82 6.57
CA THR A 164 -15.30 8.10 6.39
C THR A 164 -15.88 8.34 4.99
N ASP A 165 -15.68 7.42 4.04
CA ASP A 165 -16.09 7.55 2.62
C ASP A 165 -16.38 6.18 1.96
N SER A 166 -16.48 6.15 0.62
CA SER A 166 -16.66 4.94 -0.23
C SER A 166 -15.65 3.79 -0.05
N ARG A 167 -14.63 3.92 0.81
CA ARG A 167 -13.75 2.83 1.28
C ARG A 167 -14.34 2.06 2.47
N ALA A 168 -15.51 2.47 2.97
CA ALA A 168 -16.35 1.67 3.86
C ALA A 168 -17.13 0.59 3.09
N ASP A 169 -17.46 0.83 1.82
CA ASP A 169 -18.11 -0.17 0.98
C ASP A 169 -17.20 -1.39 0.77
N GLN A 170 -17.81 -2.57 0.61
CA GLN A 170 -17.11 -3.83 0.42
C GLN A 170 -17.40 -4.37 -0.98
N ARG A 171 -16.36 -4.84 -1.68
CA ARG A 171 -16.54 -5.42 -3.01
C ARG A 171 -15.58 -6.57 -3.26
N TYR A 172 -16.08 -7.79 -3.19
CA TYR A 172 -15.28 -9.00 -3.36
C TYR A 172 -16.13 -10.18 -3.84
N GLU A 173 -15.45 -11.22 -4.31
CA GLU A 173 -16.05 -12.46 -4.78
C GLU A 173 -15.41 -13.63 -4.04
N ILE A 174 -16.22 -14.58 -3.57
CA ILE A 174 -15.81 -15.64 -2.65
C ILE A 174 -15.66 -16.93 -3.45
N PHE A 175 -14.49 -17.56 -3.36
CA PHE A 175 -14.19 -18.83 -3.99
C PHE A 175 -13.80 -19.90 -2.96
N ILE A 176 -14.09 -21.16 -3.28
CA ILE A 176 -13.56 -22.34 -2.59
C ILE A 176 -12.96 -23.30 -3.64
N PRO A 177 -12.10 -24.24 -3.24
CA PRO A 177 -11.56 -25.20 -4.18
C PRO A 177 -12.57 -26.31 -4.51
N THR A 178 -12.58 -26.76 -5.76
CA THR A 178 -13.46 -27.83 -6.28
C THR A 178 -13.03 -29.24 -5.83
N GLY A 179 -11.99 -29.34 -5.00
CA GLY A 179 -11.37 -30.59 -4.55
C GLY A 179 -10.23 -30.29 -3.58
N ASP A 180 -9.55 -31.33 -3.11
CA ASP A 180 -8.47 -31.16 -2.14
C ASP A 180 -7.22 -30.55 -2.79
N LEU A 181 -6.67 -29.50 -2.16
CA LEU A 181 -5.43 -28.83 -2.56
C LEU A 181 -4.39 -28.92 -1.45
N LYS A 182 -3.12 -29.14 -1.79
CA LYS A 182 -2.02 -28.95 -0.84
C LYS A 182 -1.81 -27.44 -0.59
N PRO A 183 -1.29 -27.03 0.58
CA PRO A 183 -1.07 -25.59 0.89
C PRO A 183 -0.23 -24.84 -0.16
N SER A 184 0.77 -25.50 -0.76
CA SER A 184 1.56 -24.91 -1.85
C SER A 184 0.73 -24.67 -3.12
N GLU A 185 -0.11 -25.63 -3.50
CA GLU A 185 -0.97 -25.57 -4.69
C GLU A 185 -2.07 -24.52 -4.51
N ALA A 186 -2.68 -24.44 -3.32
CA ALA A 186 -3.66 -23.41 -2.99
C ALA A 186 -3.07 -21.99 -3.07
N ARG A 187 -1.85 -21.79 -2.53
CA ARG A 187 -1.13 -20.50 -2.62
C ARG A 187 -0.78 -20.12 -4.06
N GLU A 188 -0.18 -21.03 -4.82
CA GLU A 188 0.26 -20.79 -6.20
C GLU A 188 -0.92 -20.44 -7.12
N THR A 189 -1.99 -21.25 -7.09
CA THR A 189 -3.18 -21.04 -7.93
C THR A 189 -3.93 -19.77 -7.59
N SER A 190 -4.03 -19.43 -6.30
CA SER A 190 -4.66 -18.19 -5.85
C SER A 190 -3.85 -16.94 -6.26
N ALA A 191 -2.53 -17.06 -6.38
CA ALA A 191 -1.64 -15.98 -6.79
C ALA A 191 -1.64 -15.71 -8.31
N ALA A 192 -2.03 -16.70 -9.13
CA ALA A 192 -2.05 -16.61 -10.59
C ALA A 192 -2.85 -15.41 -11.11
N SER A 193 -2.51 -14.89 -12.30
CA SER A 193 -3.22 -13.75 -12.89
C SER A 193 -4.73 -14.00 -13.03
N THR A 194 -5.08 -15.19 -13.52
CA THR A 194 -6.44 -15.73 -13.64
C THR A 194 -6.58 -16.93 -12.68
N LEU A 195 -7.72 -17.10 -12.03
CA LEU A 195 -8.00 -18.35 -11.31
C LEU A 195 -8.26 -19.46 -12.33
N ASP A 196 -7.74 -20.66 -12.05
CA ASP A 196 -8.00 -21.84 -12.87
C ASP A 196 -9.26 -22.58 -12.40
N SER A 197 -9.62 -23.65 -13.10
CA SER A 197 -10.84 -24.43 -12.86
C SER A 197 -10.85 -25.21 -11.54
N ARG A 198 -9.82 -25.10 -10.69
CA ARG A 198 -9.81 -25.67 -9.33
C ARG A 198 -10.48 -24.76 -8.31
N TRP A 199 -10.87 -23.54 -8.68
CA TRP A 199 -11.60 -22.60 -7.82
C TRP A 199 -13.00 -22.33 -8.36
N GLU A 200 -14.01 -22.55 -7.53
CA GLU A 200 -15.42 -22.32 -7.85
C GLU A 200 -15.95 -21.12 -7.05
N SER A 201 -16.71 -20.25 -7.72
CA SER A 201 -17.28 -19.04 -7.13
C SER A 201 -18.56 -19.39 -6.37
N ILE A 202 -18.62 -19.05 -5.09
CA ILE A 202 -19.80 -19.19 -4.25
C ILE A 202 -20.75 -18.01 -4.50
N THR A 203 -20.23 -16.78 -4.40
CA THR A 203 -21.04 -15.57 -4.48
C THR A 203 -20.21 -14.29 -4.63
N VAL A 204 -20.88 -13.19 -4.97
CA VAL A 204 -20.33 -11.83 -5.01
C VAL A 204 -20.95 -10.99 -3.90
N VAL A 205 -20.11 -10.36 -3.09
CA VAL A 205 -20.53 -9.31 -2.15
C VAL A 205 -20.18 -7.97 -2.76
N ASP A 206 -21.20 -7.16 -3.08
CA ASP A 206 -21.05 -5.78 -3.54
C ASP A 206 -21.94 -4.89 -2.68
N SER A 207 -21.40 -4.40 -1.57
CA SER A 207 -22.08 -3.47 -0.66
C SER A 207 -21.77 -2.03 -1.05
N ARG A 208 -22.08 -1.64 -2.28
CA ARG A 208 -22.09 -0.23 -2.73
C ARG A 208 -23.51 0.30 -2.85
N THR A 209 -23.68 1.61 -2.78
CA THR A 209 -25.00 2.27 -2.88
C THR A 209 -24.83 3.72 -3.34
N GLU A 210 -25.93 4.36 -3.76
CA GLU A 210 -25.95 5.78 -4.12
C GLU A 210 -25.88 6.69 -2.89
N ASP A 211 -26.37 6.22 -1.74
CA ASP A 211 -26.28 6.88 -0.43
C ASP A 211 -24.92 6.68 0.26
N ALA A 212 -23.97 7.56 -0.05
CA ALA A 212 -22.65 7.58 0.55
C ALA A 212 -22.59 8.13 1.99
N SER A 213 -23.74 8.32 2.69
CA SER A 213 -23.76 8.83 4.06
C SER A 213 -23.39 7.79 5.12
N ALA A 214 -23.42 6.50 4.78
CA ALA A 214 -23.06 5.42 5.69
C ALA A 214 -21.56 5.11 5.70
N THR A 215 -20.99 4.99 6.90
CA THR A 215 -19.54 4.87 7.12
C THR A 215 -19.11 3.53 7.71
N GLN A 216 -20.02 2.80 8.37
CA GLN A 216 -19.76 1.46 8.90
C GLN A 216 -20.69 0.46 8.19
N VAL A 217 -20.13 -0.64 7.68
CA VAL A 217 -20.83 -1.64 6.87
C VAL A 217 -20.58 -3.02 7.42
N GLY A 218 -21.64 -3.83 7.48
CA GLY A 218 -21.58 -5.25 7.75
C GLY A 218 -22.21 -6.02 6.58
N ALA A 219 -21.56 -7.08 6.13
CA ALA A 219 -22.14 -8.03 5.17
C ALA A 219 -22.12 -9.44 5.77
N SER A 220 -23.13 -10.24 5.42
CA SER A 220 -23.29 -11.62 5.86
C SER A 220 -23.70 -12.48 4.67
N VAL A 221 -22.94 -13.55 4.43
CA VAL A 221 -23.24 -14.58 3.43
C VAL A 221 -23.69 -15.83 4.16
N THR A 222 -24.88 -16.34 3.86
CA THR A 222 -25.42 -17.59 4.41
C THR A 222 -25.88 -18.52 3.30
N SER A 223 -26.05 -19.81 3.60
CA SER A 223 -26.87 -20.67 2.73
C SER A 223 -28.32 -20.18 2.69
N SER A 224 -28.99 -20.31 1.54
CA SER A 224 -30.39 -19.95 1.33
C SER A 224 -31.37 -20.85 2.08
N ASP A 225 -30.95 -22.06 2.45
CA ASP A 225 -31.70 -23.00 3.30
C ASP A 225 -31.33 -22.91 4.80
N GLY A 226 -30.38 -22.04 5.16
CA GLY A 226 -29.83 -21.92 6.53
C GLY A 226 -28.87 -23.05 6.94
N GLY A 227 -28.49 -23.92 6.00
CA GLY A 227 -27.58 -25.05 6.20
C GLY A 227 -26.09 -24.71 6.06
N VAL A 228 -25.32 -25.70 5.59
CA VAL A 228 -23.88 -25.57 5.29
C VAL A 228 -23.73 -25.04 3.87
N ILE A 229 -22.92 -24.01 3.66
CA ILE A 229 -22.56 -23.50 2.33
C ILE A 229 -21.67 -24.52 1.61
N ALA A 230 -20.60 -24.97 2.27
CA ALA A 230 -19.69 -26.01 1.77
C ALA A 230 -18.77 -26.59 2.87
N THR A 231 -18.17 -27.76 2.63
CA THR A 231 -17.12 -28.34 3.49
C THR A 231 -15.72 -28.10 2.89
N THR A 232 -15.02 -27.06 3.35
CA THR A 232 -13.76 -26.59 2.75
C THR A 232 -12.64 -26.35 3.77
N GLN A 233 -11.38 -26.52 3.36
CA GLN A 233 -10.19 -26.05 4.11
C GLN A 233 -9.76 -24.63 3.68
N TYR A 234 -10.17 -24.17 2.51
CA TYR A 234 -9.73 -22.89 1.96
C TYR A 234 -10.90 -22.02 1.54
N VAL A 235 -10.82 -20.74 1.86
CA VAL A 235 -11.69 -19.70 1.29
C VAL A 235 -10.81 -18.61 0.68
N LEU A 236 -11.16 -18.14 -0.51
CA LEU A 236 -10.42 -17.14 -1.26
C LEU A 236 -11.31 -15.94 -1.59
N LEU A 237 -10.97 -14.76 -1.08
CA LEU A 237 -11.68 -13.51 -1.35
C LEU A 237 -10.97 -12.73 -2.45
N ALA A 238 -11.58 -12.62 -3.62
CA ALA A 238 -11.09 -11.80 -4.73
C ALA A 238 -11.61 -10.36 -4.62
N ILE A 239 -10.83 -9.50 -3.97
CA ILE A 239 -11.15 -8.09 -3.68
C ILE A 239 -11.02 -7.25 -4.95
N LYS A 240 -12.02 -6.40 -5.18
CA LYS A 240 -12.10 -5.44 -6.30
C LYS A 240 -12.23 -4.03 -5.72
N PRO A 241 -11.68 -2.98 -6.37
CA PRO A 241 -11.88 -1.61 -5.90
C PRO A 241 -13.36 -1.25 -5.88
N THR A 242 -13.77 -0.49 -4.86
CA THR A 242 -15.13 0.04 -4.69
C THR A 242 -15.46 1.07 -5.76
N ASP A 243 -14.46 1.91 -6.10
CA ASP A 243 -14.48 2.92 -7.15
C ASP A 243 -13.17 2.91 -7.94
N ALA A 244 -13.14 2.22 -9.08
CA ALA A 244 -11.94 2.09 -9.92
C ALA A 244 -11.40 3.43 -10.47
N GLY A 245 -12.21 4.51 -10.45
CA GLY A 245 -11.81 5.85 -10.89
C GLY A 245 -11.03 6.63 -9.83
N LYS A 246 -11.03 6.21 -8.56
CA LYS A 246 -10.32 6.88 -7.46
C LYS A 246 -8.98 6.20 -7.16
N ARG A 247 -8.00 6.99 -6.70
CA ARG A 247 -6.71 6.48 -6.18
C ARG A 247 -6.87 5.71 -4.86
N PHE A 248 -7.81 6.12 -4.02
CA PHE A 248 -8.11 5.51 -2.73
C PHE A 248 -9.53 4.94 -2.79
N CYS A 249 -9.62 3.63 -3.02
CA CYS A 249 -10.88 2.95 -3.38
C CYS A 249 -10.90 1.49 -2.93
N GLN A 250 -10.11 1.17 -1.91
CA GLN A 250 -10.00 -0.18 -1.35
C GLN A 250 -10.70 -0.18 -0.01
N THR A 251 -11.53 -1.20 0.21
CA THR A 251 -12.26 -1.45 1.45
C THR A 251 -11.30 -1.51 2.64
N PHE A 252 -11.61 -0.78 3.71
CA PHE A 252 -11.04 -1.01 5.04
C PHE A 252 -11.76 -2.21 5.66
N PHE A 253 -11.24 -3.42 5.46
CA PHE A 253 -11.76 -4.58 6.15
C PHE A 253 -11.29 -4.54 7.60
N SER A 254 -12.26 -4.45 8.53
CA SER A 254 -12.03 -4.44 9.97
C SER A 254 -11.85 -5.85 10.51
N GLU A 255 -12.77 -6.76 10.18
CA GLU A 255 -12.77 -8.16 10.61
C GLU A 255 -13.57 -9.03 9.61
N ILE A 256 -13.30 -10.34 9.56
CA ILE A 256 -14.00 -11.34 8.73
C ILE A 256 -14.19 -12.64 9.53
N ASP A 257 -15.43 -12.87 9.99
CA ASP A 257 -15.82 -14.10 10.71
C ASP A 257 -16.08 -15.25 9.71
N PHE A 258 -15.73 -16.47 10.12
CA PHE A 258 -16.12 -17.72 9.45
C PHE A 258 -16.86 -18.64 10.42
N VAL A 259 -18.17 -18.79 10.25
CA VAL A 259 -19.00 -19.60 11.14
C VAL A 259 -19.10 -21.03 10.63
N ASP A 260 -18.69 -22.00 11.44
CA ASP A 260 -18.88 -23.44 11.18
C ASP A 260 -19.85 -24.13 12.16
N GLY A 261 -20.40 -23.38 13.11
CA GLY A 261 -21.28 -23.88 14.18
C GLY A 261 -20.55 -24.37 15.43
N GLN A 262 -19.22 -24.25 15.49
CA GLN A 262 -18.40 -24.53 16.67
C GLN A 262 -17.80 -23.24 17.25
N THR A 263 -17.43 -23.29 18.53
CA THR A 263 -16.67 -22.22 19.19
C THR A 263 -15.19 -22.54 19.11
N HIS A 264 -14.43 -21.75 18.37
CA HIS A 264 -12.97 -21.83 18.33
C HIS A 264 -12.46 -20.60 19.08
N PRO A 265 -12.06 -20.71 20.36
CA PRO A 265 -11.49 -19.57 21.06
C PRO A 265 -10.27 -19.06 20.29
N ALA A 266 -10.03 -17.75 20.34
CA ALA A 266 -8.80 -17.18 19.82
C ALA A 266 -7.61 -18.02 20.29
N ALA A 267 -6.93 -18.67 19.34
CA ALA A 267 -5.67 -19.31 19.63
C ALA A 267 -4.75 -18.23 20.23
N PRO A 268 -3.84 -18.56 21.17
CA PRO A 268 -2.74 -17.65 21.47
C PRO A 268 -2.01 -17.42 20.15
N GLN A 269 -2.24 -16.26 19.54
CA GLN A 269 -1.93 -16.07 18.14
C GLN A 269 -0.44 -16.27 17.94
N ASN A 270 -0.07 -17.05 16.91
CA ASN A 270 1.28 -16.96 16.32
C ASN A 270 1.44 -15.67 15.49
N ALA A 271 0.68 -14.61 15.82
CA ALA A 271 1.16 -13.26 15.61
C ALA A 271 2.49 -13.16 16.35
N PRO A 272 3.59 -12.74 15.69
CA PRO A 272 4.86 -12.60 16.39
C PRO A 272 4.66 -11.72 17.62
N GLU A 273 5.21 -12.16 18.77
CA GLU A 273 5.14 -11.42 20.02
C GLU A 273 5.52 -9.95 19.75
N LYS A 274 4.66 -9.01 20.15
CA LYS A 274 4.82 -7.59 19.81
C LYS A 274 6.17 -7.09 20.32
N CYS A 275 7.15 -7.03 19.42
CA CYS A 275 8.51 -6.59 19.70
C CYS A 275 8.55 -5.07 19.60
N ILE A 276 7.84 -4.41 20.51
CA ILE A 276 7.77 -2.95 20.62
C ILE A 276 8.64 -2.50 21.79
N ASP A 277 9.75 -1.83 21.48
CA ASP A 277 10.58 -1.16 22.48
C ASP A 277 10.21 0.33 22.58
N HIS A 278 10.26 0.89 23.79
CA HIS A 278 9.85 2.26 24.06
C HIS A 278 11.04 3.12 24.49
N LEU A 279 11.22 4.27 23.85
CA LEU A 279 12.21 5.28 24.23
C LEU A 279 11.49 6.55 24.69
N VAL A 280 11.67 6.92 25.96
CA VAL A 280 11.25 8.23 26.50
C VAL A 280 12.45 9.15 26.55
N ILE A 281 12.33 10.34 25.96
CA ILE A 281 13.39 11.35 25.86
C ILE A 281 12.94 12.60 26.63
N ASN A 282 13.68 12.96 27.68
CA ASN A 282 13.48 14.15 28.51
C ASN A 282 12.04 14.32 29.03
N GLU A 283 11.32 13.22 29.31
CA GLU A 283 9.90 13.19 29.71
C GLU A 283 8.93 13.87 28.72
N GLN A 284 9.40 14.24 27.53
CA GLN A 284 8.65 15.03 26.53
C GLN A 284 8.32 14.24 25.26
N PHE A 285 9.21 13.34 24.83
CA PHE A 285 9.06 12.61 23.57
C PHE A 285 9.07 11.10 23.80
N THR A 286 8.10 10.39 23.23
CA THR A 286 8.01 8.93 23.20
C THR A 286 8.21 8.44 21.77
N ILE A 287 9.16 7.52 21.57
CA ILE A 287 9.36 6.83 20.29
C ILE A 287 9.14 5.33 20.52
N HIS A 288 8.21 4.76 19.75
CA HIS A 288 7.89 3.33 19.78
C HIS A 288 8.59 2.63 18.62
N PHE A 289 9.48 1.69 18.90
CA PHE A 289 10.23 0.93 17.89
C PHE A 289 9.59 -0.44 17.71
N ASP A 290 8.83 -0.61 16.63
CA ASP A 290 8.13 -1.84 16.33
C ASP A 290 8.96 -2.71 15.38
N THR A 291 9.57 -3.76 15.94
CA THR A 291 10.32 -4.80 15.22
C THR A 291 9.54 -6.10 15.11
N THR A 292 8.23 -6.09 15.34
CA THR A 292 7.37 -7.29 15.41
C THR A 292 7.46 -8.16 14.14
N GLU A 293 7.60 -7.57 12.97
CA GLU A 293 7.72 -8.32 11.70
C GLU A 293 9.16 -8.78 11.40
N VAL A 294 10.17 -8.15 12.00
CA VAL A 294 11.59 -8.46 11.79
C VAL A 294 12.37 -8.43 13.11
N PRO A 295 12.07 -9.35 14.06
CA PRO A 295 12.62 -9.31 15.42
C PRO A 295 14.14 -9.45 15.48
N ALA A 296 14.78 -9.96 14.41
CA ALA A 296 16.23 -9.98 14.26
C ALA A 296 16.89 -8.59 14.28
N LEU A 297 16.14 -7.51 13.98
CA LEU A 297 16.62 -6.12 14.08
C LEU A 297 16.61 -5.58 15.52
N ARG A 298 15.86 -6.21 16.44
CA ARG A 298 15.64 -5.70 17.80
C ARG A 298 16.95 -5.42 18.58
N PRO A 299 17.99 -6.27 18.54
CA PRO A 299 19.25 -5.98 19.22
C PRO A 299 19.95 -4.73 18.67
N TRP A 300 19.94 -4.51 17.35
CA TRP A 300 20.51 -3.29 16.74
C TRP A 300 19.67 -2.05 17.07
N VAL A 301 18.33 -2.18 17.06
CA VAL A 301 17.42 -1.10 17.48
C VAL A 301 17.74 -0.65 18.90
N GLN A 302 17.81 -1.59 19.85
CA GLN A 302 18.06 -1.29 21.27
C GLN A 302 19.46 -0.70 21.53
N THR A 303 20.50 -1.25 20.88
CA THR A 303 21.90 -0.90 21.18
C THR A 303 22.45 0.27 20.35
N THR A 304 21.90 0.52 19.16
CA THR A 304 22.43 1.49 18.20
C THR A 304 21.41 2.57 17.88
N LEU A 305 20.21 2.19 17.42
CA LEU A 305 19.24 3.16 16.92
C LEU A 305 18.57 3.98 18.02
N MET A 306 18.16 3.36 19.12
CA MET A 306 17.53 4.05 20.26
C MET A 306 18.46 5.13 20.85
N PRO A 307 19.76 4.85 21.14
CA PRO A 307 20.72 5.90 21.53
C PRO A 307 20.89 7.02 20.49
N ALA A 308 20.90 6.69 19.19
CA ALA A 308 20.98 7.69 18.13
C ALA A 308 19.73 8.60 18.14
N CYS A 309 18.53 8.03 18.20
CA CYS A 309 17.27 8.77 18.27
C CYS A 309 17.17 9.63 19.55
N GLN A 310 17.61 9.10 20.70
CA GLN A 310 17.65 9.83 21.98
C GLN A 310 18.51 11.09 21.89
N LYS A 311 19.67 10.99 21.21
CA LYS A 311 20.58 12.11 20.98
C LYS A 311 20.08 13.08 19.92
N TRP A 312 19.47 12.59 18.84
CA TRP A 312 19.22 13.38 17.63
C TRP A 312 17.82 13.95 17.50
N TYR A 313 16.76 13.29 17.98
CA TYR A 313 15.41 13.84 17.84
C TYR A 313 15.25 15.22 18.51
N PRO A 314 15.72 15.45 19.76
CA PRO A 314 15.68 16.80 20.36
C PRO A 314 16.54 17.83 19.62
N ARG A 315 17.64 17.40 18.98
CA ARG A 315 18.50 18.27 18.17
C ARG A 315 17.79 18.72 16.89
N ILE A 316 17.16 17.78 16.18
CA ILE A 316 16.38 18.05 14.96
C ILE A 316 15.24 19.04 15.28
N VAL A 317 14.51 18.82 16.38
CA VAL A 317 13.50 19.75 16.89
C VAL A 317 14.05 21.16 17.11
N SER A 318 15.23 21.28 17.74
CA SER A 318 15.89 22.57 18.03
C SER A 318 16.48 23.26 16.79
N SER A 319 16.86 22.48 15.76
CA SER A 319 17.34 22.98 14.47
C SER A 319 16.22 23.46 13.55
N LEU A 320 15.01 22.91 13.68
CA LEU A 320 13.86 23.17 12.77
C LEU A 320 12.63 23.85 13.44
N PRO A 321 12.77 24.83 14.35
CA PRO A 321 11.64 25.50 14.98
C PRO A 321 10.87 26.40 14.01
N SER A 322 9.63 26.74 14.35
CA SER A 322 8.85 27.81 13.71
C SER A 322 7.79 28.34 14.66
N LYS A 323 7.33 29.57 14.42
CA LYS A 323 6.31 30.19 15.27
C LYS A 323 5.00 29.42 15.17
N GLY A 324 4.49 28.92 16.29
CA GLY A 324 3.24 28.15 16.34
C GLY A 324 3.34 26.71 15.85
N PHE A 325 4.56 26.19 15.64
CA PHE A 325 4.78 24.77 15.40
C PHE A 325 5.17 24.06 16.71
N ALA A 326 4.51 22.95 17.01
CA ALA A 326 4.93 22.00 18.03
C ALA A 326 5.33 20.68 17.33
N PRO A 327 6.49 20.09 17.64
CA PRO A 327 6.90 18.81 17.08
C PRO A 327 6.03 17.66 17.63
N PRO A 328 5.90 16.53 16.91
CA PRO A 328 5.28 15.32 17.44
C PRO A 328 5.97 14.85 18.73
N THR A 329 5.17 14.53 19.75
CA THR A 329 5.63 14.05 21.06
C THR A 329 5.47 12.55 21.27
N ASP A 330 4.73 11.86 20.42
CA ASP A 330 4.55 10.40 20.45
C ASP A 330 4.48 9.89 19.01
N PHE A 331 5.33 8.95 18.61
CA PHE A 331 5.29 8.36 17.26
C PHE A 331 6.02 7.02 17.15
N ARG A 332 5.75 6.29 16.05
CA ARG A 332 6.29 4.95 15.81
C ARG A 332 7.38 4.93 14.73
N ILE A 333 8.36 4.06 14.90
CA ILE A 333 9.32 3.62 13.89
C ILE A 333 9.09 2.13 13.68
N VAL A 334 8.53 1.76 12.52
CA VAL A 334 8.00 0.41 12.25
C VAL A 334 8.85 -0.28 11.19
N PHE A 335 9.48 -1.40 11.56
CA PHE A 335 10.25 -2.21 10.64
C PHE A 335 9.33 -3.26 10.01
N ARG A 336 9.22 -3.22 8.67
CA ARG A 336 8.26 -4.03 7.90
C ARG A 336 8.96 -5.11 7.09
N ASP A 337 8.47 -6.33 7.20
CA ASP A 337 8.85 -7.44 6.31
C ASP A 337 8.29 -7.21 4.89
N GLY A 338 9.06 -7.63 3.88
CA GLY A 338 8.73 -7.50 2.45
C GLY A 338 8.55 -6.06 1.93
N MET A 339 8.85 -5.03 2.72
CA MET A 339 8.79 -3.64 2.28
C MET A 339 9.95 -3.32 1.34
N ARG A 340 9.63 -2.76 0.16
CA ARG A 340 10.63 -2.29 -0.81
C ARG A 340 11.10 -0.87 -0.50
N GLY A 341 12.36 -0.58 -0.83
CA GLY A 341 12.98 0.73 -0.64
C GLY A 341 13.92 0.75 0.57
N VAL A 342 14.05 1.92 1.20
CA VAL A 342 14.89 2.14 2.39
C VAL A 342 13.99 2.43 3.58
N ALA A 343 13.44 3.64 3.63
CA ALA A 343 12.43 4.06 4.59
C ALA A 343 11.48 5.07 3.94
N TYR A 344 10.43 5.48 4.66
CA TYR A 344 9.69 6.72 4.42
C TYR A 344 8.94 7.13 5.69
N THR A 345 8.61 8.43 5.78
CA THR A 345 7.72 8.98 6.82
C THR A 345 6.30 9.16 6.28
N SER A 346 5.30 8.90 7.13
CA SER A 346 3.87 9.09 6.84
C SER A 346 3.18 9.65 8.09
N GLY A 347 2.73 10.90 8.03
CA GLY A 347 2.23 11.63 9.21
C GLY A 347 3.37 11.90 10.19
N GLN A 348 3.34 11.23 11.34
CA GLN A 348 4.42 11.23 12.34
C GLN A 348 5.21 9.91 12.39
N ASN A 349 4.75 8.86 11.69
CA ASN A 349 5.34 7.52 11.79
C ASN A 349 6.34 7.26 10.68
N ILE A 350 7.45 6.60 11.04
CA ILE A 350 8.51 6.16 10.13
C ILE A 350 8.32 4.68 9.84
N TYR A 351 8.51 4.28 8.59
CA TYR A 351 8.44 2.89 8.15
C TYR A 351 9.74 2.49 7.48
N CYS A 352 10.30 1.36 7.88
CA CYS A 352 11.64 0.91 7.52
C CYS A 352 11.58 -0.45 6.81
N ALA A 353 12.28 -0.59 5.68
CA ALA A 353 12.35 -1.83 4.92
C ALA A 353 13.24 -2.88 5.63
N GLY A 354 12.62 -3.88 6.27
CA GLY A 354 13.33 -4.83 7.14
C GLY A 354 14.57 -5.46 6.50
N ASP A 355 14.42 -6.01 5.29
CA ASP A 355 15.51 -6.63 4.52
C ASP A 355 16.66 -5.66 4.24
N TRP A 356 16.34 -4.42 3.86
CA TRP A 356 17.35 -3.41 3.57
C TRP A 356 18.11 -3.01 4.84
N TYR A 357 17.41 -2.85 5.97
CA TYR A 357 18.04 -2.54 7.25
C TYR A 357 18.97 -3.67 7.69
N GLN A 358 18.55 -4.94 7.62
CA GLN A 358 19.40 -6.10 7.94
C GLN A 358 20.71 -6.11 7.13
N ALA A 359 20.66 -5.66 5.87
CA ALA A 359 21.84 -5.58 5.00
C ALA A 359 22.72 -4.32 5.20
N ASN A 360 22.30 -3.32 5.99
CA ASN A 360 22.94 -2.00 6.09
C ASN A 360 23.16 -1.49 7.53
N LEU A 361 23.11 -2.37 8.54
CA LEU A 361 23.21 -2.01 9.98
C LEU A 361 24.50 -1.23 10.34
N GLU A 362 25.61 -1.57 9.69
CA GLU A 362 26.94 -0.97 9.89
C GLU A 362 27.22 0.21 8.94
N THR A 363 26.29 0.53 8.04
CA THR A 363 26.44 1.56 7.00
C THR A 363 25.35 2.63 7.14
N GLU A 364 24.36 2.62 6.24
CA GLU A 364 23.41 3.73 6.10
C GLU A 364 22.18 3.64 7.02
N ALA A 365 21.96 2.52 7.72
CA ALA A 365 20.72 2.27 8.47
C ALA A 365 20.40 3.31 9.57
N THR A 366 21.40 3.78 10.31
CA THR A 366 21.14 4.82 11.33
C THR A 366 20.90 6.18 10.69
N GLY A 367 21.67 6.51 9.64
CA GLY A 367 21.54 7.76 8.90
C GLY A 367 20.21 7.90 8.17
N SER A 368 19.66 6.82 7.62
CA SER A 368 18.33 6.83 7.00
C SER A 368 17.23 7.14 8.02
N VAL A 369 17.28 6.59 9.24
CA VAL A 369 16.30 6.98 10.27
C VAL A 369 16.48 8.43 10.71
N VAL A 370 17.72 8.94 10.80
CA VAL A 370 17.97 10.36 11.11
C VAL A 370 17.38 11.29 10.04
N HIS A 371 17.46 10.92 8.76
CA HIS A 371 16.78 11.61 7.66
C HIS A 371 15.25 11.58 7.85
N GLU A 372 14.65 10.42 8.13
CA GLU A 372 13.21 10.31 8.37
C GLU A 372 12.72 11.10 9.60
N LEU A 373 13.50 11.14 10.68
CA LEU A 373 13.20 11.99 11.84
C LEU A 373 13.12 13.48 11.49
N VAL A 374 13.79 13.94 10.42
CA VAL A 374 13.61 15.29 9.91
C VAL A 374 12.23 15.47 9.29
N HIS A 375 11.74 14.51 8.50
CA HIS A 375 10.39 14.58 7.93
C HIS A 375 9.29 14.56 9.01
N VAL A 376 9.48 13.80 10.10
CA VAL A 376 8.59 13.83 11.28
C VAL A 376 8.49 15.24 11.89
N VAL A 377 9.58 16.03 11.83
CA VAL A 377 9.61 17.41 12.34
C VAL A 377 9.20 18.45 11.29
N GLN A 378 9.45 18.25 9.99
CA GLN A 378 9.15 19.25 8.95
C GLN A 378 7.67 19.62 8.89
N GLN A 379 6.79 18.62 8.74
CA GLN A 379 5.32 18.74 8.71
C GLN A 379 4.79 20.00 7.98
N TYR A 380 5.15 20.18 6.71
CA TYR A 380 4.78 21.34 5.89
C TYR A 380 3.29 21.41 5.48
N GLY A 381 2.39 20.78 6.24
CA GLY A 381 0.94 20.83 6.00
C GLY A 381 0.36 22.25 6.11
N LEU A 382 0.90 23.08 7.01
CA LEU A 382 0.50 24.48 7.19
C LEU A 382 0.73 25.37 5.95
N ALA A 383 1.53 24.92 4.98
CA ALA A 383 1.79 25.65 3.75
C ALA A 383 0.63 25.58 2.74
N GLY A 384 -0.35 24.68 2.92
CA GLY A 384 -1.48 24.50 2.00
C GLY A 384 -1.01 24.15 0.59
N ASP A 385 -1.45 24.93 -0.40
CA ASP A 385 -1.03 24.83 -1.81
C ASP A 385 0.39 25.37 -2.09
N ARG A 386 1.04 26.00 -1.09
CA ARG A 386 2.38 26.60 -1.20
C ARG A 386 3.46 25.72 -0.57
N ARG A 387 3.30 24.40 -0.64
CA ARG A 387 4.32 23.45 -0.15
C ARG A 387 5.64 23.67 -0.89
N PRO A 388 6.79 23.52 -0.20
CA PRO A 388 8.09 23.55 -0.87
C PRO A 388 8.22 22.40 -1.88
N PRO A 389 9.07 22.56 -2.90
CA PRO A 389 9.37 21.50 -3.85
C PRO A 389 10.08 20.34 -3.15
N GLY A 390 9.86 19.11 -3.64
CA GLY A 390 10.38 17.88 -3.02
C GLY A 390 11.89 17.92 -2.77
N TRP A 391 12.67 18.40 -3.74
CA TRP A 391 14.13 18.50 -3.59
C TRP A 391 14.60 19.27 -2.36
N LEU A 392 13.86 20.30 -1.96
CA LEU A 392 14.19 21.12 -0.79
C LEU A 392 13.78 20.42 0.52
N VAL A 393 12.69 19.65 0.49
CA VAL A 393 12.24 18.81 1.60
C VAL A 393 13.29 17.73 1.89
N GLU A 394 13.71 16.99 0.86
CA GLU A 394 14.76 15.97 0.93
C GLU A 394 16.12 16.59 1.27
N GLY A 395 16.48 17.72 0.66
CA GLY A 395 17.76 18.40 0.87
C GLY A 395 17.95 18.89 2.30
N ILE A 396 16.90 19.38 2.98
CA ILE A 396 16.96 19.75 4.40
C ILE A 396 17.18 18.50 5.29
N ALA A 397 16.54 17.37 4.95
CA ALA A 397 16.71 16.11 5.67
C ALA A 397 18.13 15.55 5.49
N ASP A 398 18.62 15.50 4.25
CA ASP A 398 19.97 15.04 3.93
C ASP A 398 21.06 16.04 4.36
N HIS A 399 20.77 17.34 4.52
CA HIS A 399 21.72 18.26 5.14
C HIS A 399 21.95 17.90 6.62
N ILE A 400 20.89 17.66 7.38
CA ILE A 400 21.03 17.20 8.77
C ILE A 400 21.73 15.84 8.82
N ARG A 401 21.36 14.90 7.94
CA ARG A 401 22.03 13.60 7.85
C ARG A 401 23.52 13.74 7.54
N TRP A 402 23.89 14.25 6.37
CA TRP A 402 25.27 14.17 5.86
C TRP A 402 26.23 15.23 6.39
N TYR A 403 25.71 16.37 6.84
CA TYR A 403 26.53 17.50 7.30
C TYR A 403 26.53 17.70 8.82
N GLN A 404 25.59 17.10 9.56
CA GLN A 404 25.55 17.18 11.03
C GLN A 404 25.65 15.81 11.72
N PHE A 405 25.01 14.76 11.20
CA PHE A 405 24.98 13.43 11.81
C PHE A 405 26.13 12.51 11.36
N GLU A 406 26.23 12.25 10.05
CA GLU A 406 27.26 11.40 9.45
C GLU A 406 28.64 12.06 9.60
N PRO A 407 29.68 11.27 9.88
CA PRO A 407 31.04 11.79 9.94
C PRO A 407 31.54 12.11 8.51
N PRO A 408 32.44 13.08 8.32
CA PRO A 408 32.79 13.60 6.99
C PRO A 408 33.32 12.56 5.99
N GLU A 409 33.88 11.46 6.49
CA GLU A 409 34.49 10.37 5.71
C GLU A 409 33.43 9.47 5.05
N ASN A 410 32.22 9.42 5.62
CA ASN A 410 31.06 8.71 5.06
C ASN A 410 30.37 9.48 3.93
N ARG A 411 30.68 10.77 3.75
CA ARG A 411 29.97 11.63 2.78
C ARG A 411 30.13 11.11 1.36
N ARG A 412 29.01 11.10 0.65
CA ARG A 412 28.96 10.74 -0.78
C ARG A 412 29.77 11.75 -1.61
N ARG A 413 30.14 11.36 -2.83
CA ARG A 413 30.82 12.24 -3.79
C ARG A 413 29.82 12.74 -4.82
N ILE A 414 29.78 14.06 -5.03
CA ILE A 414 28.99 14.65 -6.12
C ILE A 414 29.73 14.51 -7.45
N ASN A 415 28.97 14.09 -8.47
CA ASN A 415 29.38 14.29 -9.85
C ASN A 415 28.92 15.68 -10.30
N TRP A 416 29.80 16.67 -10.15
CA TRP A 416 29.55 18.08 -10.46
C TRP A 416 29.24 18.36 -11.93
N GLU A 417 29.48 17.41 -12.85
CA GLU A 417 29.12 17.54 -14.26
C GLU A 417 27.66 17.18 -14.54
N ARG A 418 27.04 16.40 -13.66
CA ARG A 418 25.70 15.83 -13.86
C ARG A 418 24.66 16.25 -12.82
N ALA A 419 25.10 16.62 -11.62
CA ALA A 419 24.21 16.99 -10.53
C ALA A 419 23.83 18.47 -10.59
N ASP A 420 22.58 18.77 -10.22
CA ASP A 420 22.08 20.13 -9.98
C ASP A 420 21.60 20.33 -8.53
N PHE A 421 21.34 21.57 -8.14
CA PHE A 421 20.91 21.89 -6.78
C PHE A 421 19.52 21.33 -6.41
N ASP A 422 18.68 21.01 -7.41
CA ASP A 422 17.33 20.48 -7.24
C ASP A 422 17.18 18.98 -7.51
N ASP A 423 18.29 18.23 -7.60
CA ASP A 423 18.31 16.75 -7.72
C ASP A 423 17.90 15.99 -6.43
N ALA A 424 17.41 16.70 -5.41
CA ALA A 424 17.08 16.21 -4.08
C ALA A 424 18.29 15.62 -3.31
N TYR A 425 18.04 15.00 -2.15
CA TYR A 425 19.00 14.24 -1.36
C TYR A 425 20.37 14.93 -1.20
N PHE A 426 21.46 14.20 -1.46
CA PHE A 426 22.83 14.65 -1.26
C PHE A 426 23.22 15.88 -2.11
N PRO A 427 22.94 15.96 -3.44
CA PRO A 427 23.13 17.20 -4.22
C PRO A 427 22.49 18.45 -3.58
N SER A 428 21.19 18.39 -3.26
CA SER A 428 20.49 19.50 -2.61
C SER A 428 21.02 19.81 -1.21
N ALA A 429 21.44 18.78 -0.45
CA ALA A 429 22.09 18.97 0.84
C ALA A 429 23.45 19.68 0.72
N THR A 430 24.26 19.39 -0.29
CA THR A 430 25.52 20.10 -0.54
C THR A 430 25.30 21.55 -0.98
N PHE A 431 24.28 21.80 -1.80
CA PHE A 431 23.86 23.17 -2.13
C PHE A 431 23.49 23.96 -0.86
N LEU A 432 22.72 23.35 0.05
CA LEU A 432 22.36 23.97 1.32
C LEU A 432 23.56 24.15 2.26
N ASP A 433 24.48 23.19 2.34
CA ASP A 433 25.70 23.33 3.15
C ASP A 433 26.60 24.44 2.61
N TYR A 434 26.72 24.59 1.28
CA TYR A 434 27.46 25.72 0.70
C TYR A 434 26.90 27.07 1.19
N ILE A 435 25.57 27.22 1.24
CA ILE A 435 24.91 28.42 1.80
C ILE A 435 25.22 28.56 3.29
N VAL A 436 25.14 27.47 4.07
CA VAL A 436 25.45 27.48 5.52
C VAL A 436 26.89 27.92 5.80
N GLN A 437 27.87 27.38 5.07
CA GLN A 437 29.29 27.68 5.31
C GLN A 437 29.72 29.06 4.79
N ASN A 438 29.14 29.54 3.68
CA ASN A 438 29.67 30.71 2.94
C ASN A 438 28.75 31.95 2.95
N MET A 439 27.48 31.82 3.34
CA MET A 439 26.48 32.89 3.18
C MET A 439 25.67 33.17 4.45
N ASP A 440 25.12 32.14 5.10
CA ASP A 440 24.20 32.28 6.23
C ASP A 440 24.19 31.01 7.12
N PRO A 441 24.86 31.02 8.28
CA PRO A 441 24.96 29.85 9.15
C PRO A 441 23.62 29.41 9.78
N ASP A 442 22.58 30.25 9.74
CA ASP A 442 21.22 29.89 10.19
C ASP A 442 20.30 29.46 9.03
N ALA A 443 20.81 29.33 7.80
CA ALA A 443 20.02 29.08 6.59
C ALA A 443 19.01 27.93 6.75
N ILE A 444 19.42 26.76 7.26
CA ILE A 444 18.53 25.61 7.46
C ILE A 444 17.32 25.94 8.36
N ARG A 445 17.56 26.64 9.47
CA ARG A 445 16.51 27.08 10.41
C ARG A 445 15.52 28.00 9.70
N GLN A 446 16.04 28.97 8.96
CA GLN A 446 15.27 30.02 8.29
C GLN A 446 14.46 29.47 7.10
N ILE A 447 15.10 28.70 6.22
CA ILE A 447 14.49 28.04 5.06
C ILE A 447 13.37 27.10 5.51
N ASN A 448 13.61 26.27 6.53
CA ASN A 448 12.58 25.40 7.08
C ASN A 448 11.36 26.19 7.59
N ALA A 449 11.57 27.32 8.27
CA ALA A 449 10.48 28.16 8.74
C ALA A 449 9.72 28.84 7.60
N ASP A 450 10.42 29.30 6.56
CA ASP A 450 9.78 29.87 5.37
C ASP A 450 9.00 28.82 4.56
N CYS A 451 9.50 27.59 4.48
CA CYS A 451 8.79 26.45 3.90
C CYS A 451 7.51 26.13 4.69
N ARG A 452 7.60 26.00 6.02
CA ARG A 452 6.45 25.67 6.88
C ARG A 452 5.36 26.75 6.88
N HIS A 453 5.74 28.02 6.67
CA HIS A 453 4.81 29.14 6.56
C HIS A 453 4.38 29.48 5.13
N GLY A 454 4.68 28.64 4.12
CA GLY A 454 4.29 28.88 2.72
C GLY A 454 4.84 30.19 2.14
N ARG A 455 6.04 30.58 2.58
CA ARG A 455 6.79 31.78 2.13
C ARG A 455 7.83 31.46 1.06
N TYR A 456 8.21 30.20 0.88
CA TYR A 456 9.01 29.75 -0.25
C TYR A 456 8.27 29.99 -1.58
N ARG A 457 9.00 30.44 -2.60
CA ARG A 457 8.50 30.79 -3.95
C ARG A 457 9.68 30.94 -4.90
N GLU A 458 9.42 31.03 -6.20
CA GLU A 458 10.43 31.09 -7.28
C GLU A 458 11.58 32.08 -7.01
N ASN A 459 11.28 33.31 -6.56
CA ASN A 459 12.29 34.32 -6.26
C ASN A 459 12.93 34.24 -4.86
N TYR A 460 12.77 33.13 -4.12
CA TYR A 460 13.21 32.99 -2.73
C TYR A 460 14.71 33.25 -2.55
N TRP A 461 15.55 32.56 -3.33
CA TRP A 461 17.02 32.67 -3.25
C TRP A 461 17.49 34.09 -3.57
N GLN A 462 16.92 34.71 -4.61
CA GLN A 462 17.24 36.08 -5.02
C GLN A 462 16.85 37.10 -3.94
N LEU A 463 15.70 36.91 -3.27
CA LEU A 463 15.26 37.78 -2.18
C LEU A 463 16.07 37.60 -0.89
N ARG A 464 16.53 36.38 -0.59
CA ARG A 464 17.23 36.08 0.67
C ARG A 464 18.74 36.29 0.60
N TYR A 465 19.36 35.93 -0.51
CA TYR A 465 20.82 35.86 -0.67
C TYR A 465 21.35 36.73 -1.81
N GLY A 466 20.48 37.46 -2.51
CA GLY A 466 20.87 38.37 -3.61
C GLY A 466 21.30 37.66 -4.90
N LYS A 467 21.16 36.33 -4.98
CA LYS A 467 21.55 35.47 -6.11
C LYS A 467 20.47 34.42 -6.39
N SER A 468 20.37 33.96 -7.62
CA SER A 468 19.54 32.80 -7.96
C SER A 468 20.16 31.49 -7.45
N ALA A 469 19.40 30.40 -7.42
CA ALA A 469 19.92 29.10 -6.95
C ALA A 469 21.01 28.56 -7.88
N GLU A 470 20.83 28.74 -9.19
CA GLU A 470 21.78 28.35 -10.24
C GLU A 470 23.13 29.08 -10.06
N ALA A 471 23.09 30.36 -9.69
CA ALA A 471 24.29 31.16 -9.43
C ALA A 471 25.03 30.69 -8.17
N ILE A 472 24.30 30.37 -7.10
CA ILE A 472 24.87 29.82 -5.86
C ILE A 472 25.45 28.42 -6.12
N TRP A 473 24.77 27.58 -6.90
CA TRP A 473 25.26 26.25 -7.29
C TRP A 473 26.54 26.31 -8.15
N ALA A 474 26.61 27.25 -9.10
CA ALA A 474 27.82 27.49 -9.88
C ALA A 474 29.00 27.92 -9.01
N GLU A 475 28.77 28.71 -7.96
CA GLU A 475 29.79 29.08 -6.98
C GLU A 475 30.22 27.87 -6.11
N ALA A 476 29.29 27.04 -5.66
CA ALA A 476 29.57 25.80 -4.94
C ALA A 476 30.41 24.83 -5.80
N ARG A 477 30.03 24.63 -7.06
CA ARG A 477 30.76 23.81 -8.03
C ARG A 477 32.19 24.32 -8.26
N LYS A 478 32.37 25.63 -8.38
CA LYS A 478 33.70 26.25 -8.53
C LYS A 478 34.55 26.09 -7.27
N ALA A 479 33.97 26.24 -6.08
CA ALA A 479 34.67 26.06 -4.81
C ALA A 479 35.08 24.60 -4.53
N ALA A 480 34.38 23.63 -5.14
CA ALA A 480 34.66 22.21 -5.01
C ALA A 480 35.73 21.68 -6.00
N GLN A 481 36.13 22.48 -6.99
CA GLN A 481 37.24 22.14 -7.88
C GLN A 481 38.58 22.48 -7.19
N PRO A 482 39.63 21.64 -7.32
CA PRO A 482 40.96 22.02 -6.85
C PRO A 482 41.42 23.29 -7.57
N ALA A 483 42.15 24.16 -6.88
CA ALA A 483 42.80 25.29 -7.52
C ALA A 483 43.93 24.78 -8.43
N ASP A 484 43.88 25.18 -9.71
CA ASP A 484 44.91 24.92 -10.73
C ASP A 484 46.26 25.61 -10.40
#